data_AF-A0A7Y2AFU3-F1
#
_entry.id   AF-A0A7Y2AFU3-F1
#
_cell.length_a   1.000
_cell.length_b   1.000
_cell.length_c   1.000
_cell.angle_alpha   90.00
_cell.angle_beta   90.00
_cell.angle_gamma   90.00
#
_symmetry.space_group_name_H-M   'P 1'
#
loop_
_entity.id
_entity.type
_entity.pdbx_description
1 polymer ?
#
loop_
_entity_poly.entity_id
_entity_poly.type
_entity_poly.pdbx_seq_one_letter_code
_entity_poly.pdbx_strand_id
1 'polypeptide(L)'
;MPEIELERASATVLDLAEHMNRLRNDAESFRESFLTGDRGYFSPTEDEQVTHLWVSYHQARNALLELIHSIRSSVGEPTRETVGEFLTAYAATVVLIDAARTLRDLFGSDVIVRRKLNESYDLFGIAEGSFDLVQMSLTDPTNALAIRRGNEFFDAHLLDLHTLADSNETYQNLLGVIDFIGERLRVGHRRYIRARAHDRTKHVVDAVIQSGFVRAVYAIQEWGGRVVGRVSTSLSHVPQLPVTICEELKQIIRPGDVFITRKEFAATNYFLPGYWPHAVFYIGDGEVVEAQADGVRRRTLDSPFGNDAICVIRPNLDAVLIEEAITRAKSHVGKPYDFDFDFTRGDRLVCTEVVYRSYEGLGGTTFKLSRRAGRETLSAEDLLRMSMKNVTFGQVAVFCPERANRILTATEMADVLLSTVAP
;
A
#
# COMPACT_ATOMS: atom_id res chain seq x y z
N MET A 1 -11.61 -1.35 -21.11
CA MET A 1 -10.20 -1.17 -20.71
C MET A 1 -9.33 -2.13 -21.55
N PRO A 2 -8.04 -1.88 -21.86
CA PRO A 2 -7.19 -2.88 -22.52
C PRO A 2 -7.16 -4.19 -21.72
N GLU A 3 -7.21 -5.34 -22.39
CA GLU A 3 -7.33 -6.66 -21.75
C GLU A 3 -6.21 -6.94 -20.72
N ILE A 4 -4.97 -6.55 -21.04
CA ILE A 4 -3.81 -6.67 -20.14
C ILE A 4 -3.97 -5.80 -18.88
N GLU A 5 -4.59 -4.62 -19.00
CA GLU A 5 -4.82 -3.74 -17.84
C GLU A 5 -5.94 -4.30 -16.95
N LEU A 6 -6.97 -4.91 -17.55
CA LEU A 6 -8.05 -5.58 -16.82
C LEU A 6 -7.57 -6.80 -16.05
N GLU A 7 -6.70 -7.61 -16.65
CA GLU A 7 -6.14 -8.79 -16.00
C GLU A 7 -5.25 -8.39 -14.80
N ARG A 8 -4.47 -7.32 -14.93
CA ARG A 8 -3.70 -6.75 -13.81
C ARG A 8 -4.61 -6.20 -12.71
N ALA A 9 -5.68 -5.51 -13.06
CA ALA A 9 -6.68 -5.08 -12.08
C ALA A 9 -7.32 -6.27 -11.36
N SER A 10 -7.59 -7.35 -12.09
CA SER A 10 -8.15 -8.60 -11.54
C SER A 10 -7.21 -9.28 -10.56
N ALA A 11 -5.92 -9.42 -10.92
CA ALA A 11 -4.89 -9.92 -10.02
C ALA A 11 -4.78 -9.04 -8.75
N THR A 12 -4.85 -7.72 -8.91
CA THR A 12 -4.84 -6.78 -7.78
C THR A 12 -6.02 -7.03 -6.82
N VAL A 13 -7.22 -7.33 -7.34
CA VAL A 13 -8.38 -7.68 -6.50
C VAL A 13 -8.14 -8.97 -5.72
N LEU A 14 -7.52 -9.99 -6.33
CA LEU A 14 -7.19 -11.24 -5.65
C LEU A 14 -6.22 -11.03 -4.49
N ASP A 15 -5.14 -10.27 -4.72
CA ASP A 15 -4.15 -9.95 -3.70
C ASP A 15 -4.78 -9.16 -2.54
N LEU A 16 -5.65 -8.20 -2.85
CA LEU A 16 -6.38 -7.41 -1.86
C LEU A 16 -7.42 -8.26 -1.11
N ALA A 17 -8.05 -9.24 -1.76
CA ALA A 17 -8.97 -10.18 -1.12
C ALA A 17 -8.24 -11.07 -0.11
N GLU A 18 -7.09 -11.63 -0.49
CA GLU A 18 -6.25 -12.41 0.41
C GLU A 18 -5.72 -11.56 1.57
N HIS A 19 -5.31 -10.33 1.29
CA HIS A 19 -4.86 -9.39 2.32
C HIS A 19 -5.98 -9.06 3.33
N MET A 20 -7.19 -8.74 2.86
CA MET A 20 -8.36 -8.52 3.73
C MET A 20 -8.71 -9.77 4.55
N ASN A 21 -8.50 -10.96 4.00
CA ASN A 21 -8.68 -12.22 4.68
C ASN A 21 -7.67 -12.41 5.83
N ARG A 22 -6.40 -12.06 5.61
CA ARG A 22 -5.37 -12.06 6.66
C ARG A 22 -5.67 -11.05 7.76
N LEU A 23 -6.03 -9.81 7.39
CA LEU A 23 -6.41 -8.77 8.35
C LEU A 23 -7.59 -9.18 9.23
N ARG A 24 -8.55 -9.93 8.68
CA ARG A 24 -9.65 -10.48 9.48
C ARG A 24 -9.14 -11.44 10.55
N ASN A 25 -8.28 -12.40 10.18
CA ASN A 25 -7.75 -13.37 11.13
C ASN A 25 -6.95 -12.67 12.24
N ASP A 26 -6.17 -11.64 11.88
CA ASP A 26 -5.43 -10.83 12.84
C ASP A 26 -6.37 -10.03 13.77
N ALA A 27 -7.47 -9.50 13.23
CA ALA A 27 -8.49 -8.80 14.00
C ALA A 27 -9.26 -9.74 14.96
N GLU A 28 -9.51 -10.98 14.55
CA GLU A 28 -10.10 -12.03 15.41
C GLU A 28 -9.16 -12.37 16.57
N SER A 29 -7.88 -12.62 16.27
CA SER A 29 -6.84 -12.89 17.28
C SER A 29 -6.66 -11.72 18.26
N PHE A 30 -6.63 -10.49 17.74
CA PHE A 30 -6.59 -9.28 18.56
C PHE A 30 -7.80 -9.18 19.50
N ARG A 31 -9.00 -9.45 18.99
CA ARG A 31 -10.22 -9.40 19.82
C ARG A 31 -10.17 -10.42 20.95
N GLU A 32 -9.72 -11.64 20.66
CA GLU A 32 -9.61 -12.71 21.66
C GLU A 32 -8.62 -12.33 22.77
N SER A 33 -7.45 -11.80 22.41
CA SER A 33 -6.46 -11.37 23.41
C SER A 33 -6.96 -10.18 24.24
N PHE A 34 -7.59 -9.19 23.61
CA PHE A 34 -8.09 -8.00 24.30
C PHE A 34 -9.23 -8.30 25.29
N LEU A 35 -10.17 -9.20 24.95
CA LEU A 35 -11.29 -9.56 25.82
C LEU A 35 -10.86 -10.29 27.10
N THR A 36 -9.71 -10.96 27.10
CA THR A 36 -9.16 -11.60 28.31
C THR A 36 -8.55 -10.60 29.29
N GLY A 37 -8.42 -9.33 28.89
CA GLY A 37 -7.60 -8.34 29.57
C GLY A 37 -8.25 -7.57 30.72
N ASP A 38 -9.58 -7.58 30.91
CA ASP A 38 -10.35 -6.95 32.01
C ASP A 38 -9.91 -5.53 32.49
N ARG A 39 -9.22 -4.76 31.63
CA ARG A 39 -8.51 -3.53 32.01
C ARG A 39 -9.23 -2.24 31.60
N GLY A 40 -10.06 -2.29 30.55
CA GLY A 40 -10.80 -1.11 30.06
C GLY A 40 -9.95 -0.06 29.34
N TYR A 41 -8.68 -0.35 29.03
CA TYR A 41 -7.75 0.50 28.27
C TYR A 41 -6.78 -0.35 27.43
N PHE A 42 -6.19 0.24 26.39
CA PHE A 42 -5.17 -0.39 25.56
C PHE A 42 -3.79 -0.32 26.23
N SER A 43 -3.05 -1.42 26.25
CA SER A 43 -1.60 -1.40 26.44
C SER A 43 -0.89 -0.85 25.19
N PRO A 44 0.36 -0.38 25.30
CA PRO A 44 1.10 0.14 24.13
C PRO A 44 1.15 -0.83 22.95
N THR A 45 1.30 -2.13 23.21
CA THR A 45 1.33 -3.16 22.17
C THR A 45 -0.04 -3.38 21.53
N GLU A 46 -1.12 -3.40 22.31
CA GLU A 46 -2.48 -3.49 21.77
C GLU A 46 -2.85 -2.23 20.97
N ASP A 47 -2.36 -1.06 21.39
CA ASP A 47 -2.54 0.22 20.70
C ASP A 47 -1.86 0.23 19.33
N GLU A 48 -0.63 -0.29 19.25
CA GLU A 48 0.09 -0.47 17.99
C GLU A 48 -0.61 -1.50 17.08
N GLN A 49 -1.09 -2.61 17.63
CA GLN A 49 -1.79 -3.66 16.88
C GLN A 49 -3.11 -3.17 16.27
N VAL A 50 -3.95 -2.50 17.06
CA VAL A 50 -5.23 -1.97 16.56
C VAL A 50 -5.00 -0.85 15.54
N THR A 51 -4.00 0.00 15.75
CA THR A 51 -3.60 1.04 14.80
C THR A 51 -3.15 0.41 13.48
N HIS A 52 -2.30 -0.61 13.55
CA HIS A 52 -1.83 -1.35 12.38
C HIS A 52 -2.99 -1.97 11.59
N LEU A 53 -3.88 -2.70 12.26
CA LEU A 53 -5.07 -3.30 11.65
C LEU A 53 -5.93 -2.24 10.94
N TRP A 54 -6.15 -1.11 11.61
CA TRP A 54 -7.00 -0.04 11.11
C TRP A 54 -6.43 0.66 9.89
N VAL A 55 -5.13 0.96 9.93
CA VAL A 55 -4.41 1.55 8.79
C VAL A 55 -4.41 0.59 7.61
N SER A 56 -4.05 -0.68 7.81
CA SER A 56 -4.02 -1.67 6.72
C SER A 56 -5.40 -1.89 6.08
N TYR A 57 -6.46 -1.93 6.90
CA TYR A 57 -7.84 -1.99 6.40
C TYR A 57 -8.15 -0.78 5.51
N HIS A 58 -7.87 0.44 5.97
CA HIS A 58 -8.17 1.66 5.22
C HIS A 58 -7.42 1.72 3.90
N GLN A 59 -6.16 1.29 3.88
CA GLN A 59 -5.35 1.27 2.67
C GLN A 59 -5.91 0.29 1.62
N ALA A 60 -6.19 -0.95 2.02
CA ALA A 60 -6.78 -1.95 1.13
C ALA A 60 -8.19 -1.55 0.67
N ARG A 61 -8.98 -0.94 1.57
CA ARG A 61 -10.30 -0.39 1.25
C ARG A 61 -10.22 0.68 0.16
N ASN A 62 -9.28 1.61 0.28
CA ASN A 62 -9.13 2.70 -0.69
C ASN A 62 -8.68 2.17 -2.05
N ALA A 63 -7.72 1.24 -2.08
CA ALA A 63 -7.30 0.59 -3.33
C ALA A 63 -8.47 -0.11 -4.06
N LEU A 64 -9.31 -0.85 -3.33
CA LEU A 64 -10.51 -1.48 -3.89
C LEU A 64 -11.51 -0.44 -4.42
N LEU A 65 -11.75 0.66 -3.69
CA LEU A 65 -12.65 1.72 -4.13
C LEU A 65 -12.15 2.48 -5.36
N GLU A 66 -10.86 2.77 -5.44
CA GLU A 66 -10.23 3.39 -6.60
C GLU A 66 -10.32 2.49 -7.83
N LEU A 67 -10.09 1.19 -7.65
CA LEU A 67 -10.24 0.20 -8.71
C LEU A 67 -11.68 0.15 -9.23
N ILE A 68 -12.67 0.07 -8.34
CA ILE A 68 -14.10 0.09 -8.71
C ILE A 68 -14.44 1.39 -9.45
N HIS A 69 -13.95 2.53 -8.96
CA HIS A 69 -14.20 3.82 -9.57
C HIS A 69 -13.58 3.91 -10.97
N SER A 70 -12.33 3.48 -11.12
CA SER A 70 -11.60 3.45 -12.39
C SER A 70 -12.36 2.63 -13.44
N ILE A 71 -12.74 1.40 -13.09
CA ILE A 71 -13.52 0.53 -13.99
C ILE A 71 -14.84 1.20 -14.36
N ARG A 72 -15.62 1.67 -13.38
CA ARG A 72 -16.93 2.30 -13.62
C ARG A 72 -16.81 3.55 -14.50
N SER A 73 -15.75 4.34 -14.32
CA SER A 73 -15.48 5.52 -15.15
C SER A 73 -15.12 5.16 -16.59
N SER A 74 -14.51 3.99 -16.80
CA SER A 74 -14.08 3.49 -18.10
C SER A 74 -15.24 2.90 -18.91
N VAL A 75 -16.07 2.07 -18.27
CA VAL A 75 -17.10 1.27 -18.99
C VAL A 75 -18.55 1.70 -18.74
N GLY A 76 -18.82 2.52 -17.72
CA GLY A 76 -20.18 2.95 -17.39
C GLY A 76 -21.01 1.86 -16.72
N GLU A 77 -22.26 1.69 -17.15
CA GLU A 77 -23.15 0.62 -16.67
C GLU A 77 -22.76 -0.72 -17.33
N PRO A 78 -22.78 -1.84 -16.59
CA PRO A 78 -22.32 -3.12 -17.11
C PRO A 78 -23.21 -3.64 -18.23
N THR A 79 -22.58 -4.18 -19.27
CA THR A 79 -23.22 -4.83 -20.42
C THR A 79 -22.59 -6.20 -20.67
N ARG A 80 -23.18 -6.99 -21.57
CA ARG A 80 -22.66 -8.31 -21.95
C ARG A 80 -21.25 -8.24 -22.57
N GLU A 81 -20.85 -7.09 -23.10
CA GLU A 81 -19.51 -6.89 -23.68
C GLU A 81 -18.45 -6.55 -22.62
N THR A 82 -18.88 -6.13 -21.42
CA THR A 82 -18.00 -5.67 -20.33
C THR A 82 -18.04 -6.61 -19.12
N VAL A 83 -18.25 -7.90 -19.37
CA VAL A 83 -18.46 -8.92 -18.32
C VAL A 83 -17.21 -9.11 -17.46
N GLY A 84 -16.00 -8.96 -18.04
CA GLY A 84 -14.73 -9.02 -17.31
C GLY A 84 -14.52 -7.80 -16.40
N GLU A 85 -14.76 -6.58 -16.91
CA GLU A 85 -14.76 -5.37 -16.08
C GLU A 85 -15.78 -5.47 -14.93
N PHE A 86 -16.99 -5.95 -15.24
CA PHE A 86 -18.02 -6.19 -14.24
C PHE A 86 -17.55 -7.19 -13.17
N LEU A 87 -17.04 -8.37 -13.56
CA LEU A 87 -16.58 -9.41 -12.64
C LEU A 87 -15.53 -8.85 -11.67
N THR A 88 -14.57 -8.10 -12.21
CA THR A 88 -13.49 -7.49 -11.43
C THR A 88 -14.00 -6.47 -10.42
N ALA A 89 -14.83 -5.51 -10.87
CA ALA A 89 -15.41 -4.51 -9.98
C ALA A 89 -16.38 -5.11 -8.95
N TYR A 90 -17.11 -6.16 -9.34
CA TYR A 90 -18.06 -6.86 -8.47
C TYR A 90 -17.32 -7.65 -7.38
N ALA A 91 -16.27 -8.40 -7.73
CA ALA A 91 -15.41 -9.07 -6.75
C ALA A 91 -14.81 -8.08 -5.74
N ALA A 92 -14.27 -6.95 -6.21
CA ALA A 92 -13.76 -5.89 -5.33
C ALA A 92 -14.84 -5.34 -4.38
N THR A 93 -16.06 -5.15 -4.90
CA THR A 93 -17.21 -4.67 -4.12
C THR A 93 -17.60 -5.69 -3.03
N VAL A 94 -17.63 -6.97 -3.37
CA VAL A 94 -17.95 -8.06 -2.44
C VAL A 94 -16.91 -8.17 -1.32
N VAL A 95 -15.61 -8.03 -1.64
CA VAL A 95 -14.52 -7.97 -0.65
C VAL A 95 -14.68 -6.78 0.30
N LEU A 96 -14.99 -5.59 -0.22
CA LEU A 96 -15.22 -4.39 0.60
C LEU A 96 -16.36 -4.58 1.60
N ILE A 97 -17.47 -5.18 1.14
CA ILE A 97 -18.64 -5.43 1.97
C ILE A 97 -18.33 -6.45 3.06
N ASP A 98 -17.61 -7.52 2.71
CA ASP A 98 -17.18 -8.54 3.67
C ASP A 98 -16.32 -7.92 4.77
N ALA A 99 -15.25 -7.21 4.40
CA ALA A 99 -14.33 -6.61 5.35
C ALA A 99 -15.02 -5.60 6.28
N ALA A 100 -15.87 -4.72 5.75
CA ALA A 100 -16.62 -3.76 6.56
C ALA A 100 -17.62 -4.45 7.52
N ARG A 101 -18.26 -5.55 7.10
CA ARG A 101 -19.15 -6.35 7.96
C ARG A 101 -18.37 -7.08 9.04
N THR A 102 -17.23 -7.67 8.71
CA THR A 102 -16.33 -8.30 9.69
C THR A 102 -15.97 -7.32 10.79
N LEU A 103 -15.51 -6.11 10.44
CA LEU A 103 -15.16 -5.09 11.43
C LEU A 103 -16.33 -4.73 12.35
N ARG A 104 -17.53 -4.62 11.78
CA ARG A 104 -18.74 -4.40 12.58
C ARG A 104 -19.01 -5.54 13.55
N ASP A 105 -18.93 -6.76 13.06
CA ASP A 105 -19.29 -7.96 13.82
C ASP A 105 -18.24 -8.27 14.90
N LEU A 106 -16.98 -7.84 14.69
CA LEU A 106 -15.90 -7.92 15.67
C LEU A 106 -15.96 -6.79 16.71
N PHE A 107 -16.08 -5.54 16.27
CA PHE A 107 -15.81 -4.36 17.11
C PHE A 107 -16.99 -3.41 17.28
N GLY A 108 -18.09 -3.57 16.53
CA GLY A 108 -19.20 -2.62 16.52
C GLY A 108 -19.91 -2.43 17.87
N SER A 109 -19.88 -3.44 18.74
CA SER A 109 -20.42 -3.36 20.11
C SER A 109 -19.39 -2.97 21.17
N ASP A 110 -18.10 -2.93 20.84
CA ASP A 110 -17.04 -2.60 21.78
C ASP A 110 -16.77 -1.10 21.78
N VAL A 111 -17.20 -0.41 22.85
CA VAL A 111 -17.09 1.05 22.97
C VAL A 111 -15.63 1.52 23.00
N ILE A 112 -14.72 0.73 23.59
CA ILE A 112 -13.32 1.11 23.73
C ILE A 112 -12.61 0.99 22.40
N VAL A 113 -12.80 -0.15 21.71
CA VAL A 113 -12.21 -0.37 20.40
C VAL A 113 -12.81 0.57 19.35
N ARG A 114 -14.14 0.76 19.36
CA ARG A 114 -14.79 1.72 18.47
C ARG A 114 -14.28 3.15 18.67
N ARG A 115 -14.04 3.59 19.91
CA ARG A 115 -13.45 4.90 20.16
C ARG A 115 -12.05 5.00 19.54
N LYS A 116 -11.21 3.97 19.73
CA LYS A 116 -9.85 3.92 19.19
C LYS A 116 -9.80 3.91 17.67
N LEU A 117 -10.71 3.19 17.02
CA LEU A 117 -10.83 3.16 15.55
C LEU A 117 -11.41 4.47 14.97
N ASN A 118 -12.09 5.27 15.79
CA ASN A 118 -12.56 6.60 15.40
C ASN A 118 -11.58 7.73 15.74
N GLU A 119 -10.42 7.43 16.35
CA GLU A 119 -9.35 8.42 16.49
C GLU A 119 -8.85 8.86 15.10
N SER A 120 -8.39 10.11 15.00
CA SER A 120 -7.72 10.60 13.80
C SER A 120 -6.33 9.99 13.69
N TYR A 121 -5.98 9.48 12.51
CA TYR A 121 -4.62 9.11 12.16
C TYR A 121 -4.18 9.96 10.98
N ASP A 122 -4.00 11.27 11.23
CA ASP A 122 -3.72 12.30 10.22
C ASP A 122 -2.53 11.97 9.32
N LEU A 123 -1.50 11.32 9.89
CA LEU A 123 -0.34 10.85 9.13
C LEU A 123 -0.73 9.89 8.00
N PHE A 124 -1.74 9.06 8.24
CA PHE A 124 -2.32 8.09 7.28
C PHE A 124 -3.58 8.64 6.61
N GLY A 125 -3.91 9.91 6.86
CA GLY A 125 -5.08 10.64 6.41
C GLY A 125 -6.43 10.13 6.97
N ILE A 126 -6.44 9.17 7.88
CA ILE A 126 -7.68 8.61 8.41
C ILE A 126 -8.32 9.66 9.33
N ALA A 127 -9.45 10.20 8.90
CA ALA A 127 -10.16 11.21 9.66
C ALA A 127 -10.78 10.62 10.95
N GLU A 128 -10.97 11.49 11.94
CA GLU A 128 -11.80 11.18 13.10
C GLU A 128 -13.20 10.72 12.66
N GLY A 129 -13.76 9.72 13.34
CA GLY A 129 -15.07 9.17 13.00
C GLY A 129 -15.08 8.20 11.80
N SER A 130 -13.91 7.84 11.28
CA SER A 130 -13.77 6.97 10.09
C SER A 130 -14.43 5.60 10.24
N PHE A 131 -14.34 4.96 11.41
CA PHE A 131 -15.00 3.67 11.64
C PHE A 131 -16.51 3.80 11.53
N ASP A 132 -17.09 4.82 12.17
CA ASP A 132 -18.54 5.06 12.12
C ASP A 132 -19.01 5.37 10.69
N LEU A 133 -18.24 6.15 9.93
CA LEU A 133 -18.52 6.43 8.52
C LEU A 133 -18.53 5.15 7.66
N VAL A 134 -17.56 4.25 7.88
CA VAL A 134 -17.51 2.95 7.23
C VAL A 134 -18.76 2.13 7.58
N GLN A 135 -19.16 2.11 8.86
CA GLN A 135 -20.37 1.41 9.30
C GLN A 135 -21.65 1.98 8.70
N MET A 136 -21.77 3.30 8.62
CA MET A 136 -22.90 3.97 7.98
C MET A 136 -22.98 3.61 6.49
N SER A 137 -21.84 3.52 5.81
CA SER A 137 -21.80 3.19 4.37
C SER A 137 -22.39 1.81 4.03
N LEU A 138 -22.37 0.85 4.97
CA LEU A 138 -23.01 -0.48 4.82
C LEU A 138 -24.54 -0.42 4.79
N THR A 139 -25.12 0.65 5.33
CA THR A 139 -26.57 0.86 5.44
C THR A 139 -27.09 1.92 4.47
N ASP A 140 -26.22 2.54 3.68
CA ASP A 140 -26.57 3.60 2.74
C ASP A 140 -27.51 3.09 1.63
N PRO A 141 -28.64 3.78 1.36
CA PRO A 141 -29.60 3.37 0.34
C PRO A 141 -29.05 3.33 -1.09
N THR A 142 -28.11 4.22 -1.42
CA THR A 142 -27.50 4.30 -2.74
C THR A 142 -26.59 3.10 -2.96
N ASN A 143 -25.75 2.78 -1.97
CA ASN A 143 -24.91 1.58 -1.99
C ASN A 143 -25.77 0.31 -2.05
N ALA A 144 -26.85 0.24 -1.28
CA ALA A 144 -27.76 -0.90 -1.30
C ALA A 144 -28.40 -1.12 -2.67
N LEU A 145 -28.77 -0.04 -3.36
CA LEU A 145 -29.31 -0.12 -4.73
C LEU A 145 -28.25 -0.55 -5.75
N ALA A 146 -27.03 -0.02 -5.63
CA ALA A 146 -25.90 -0.40 -6.50
C ALA A 146 -25.55 -1.89 -6.35
N ILE A 147 -25.47 -2.38 -5.11
CA ILE A 147 -25.24 -3.80 -4.80
C ILE A 147 -26.35 -4.66 -5.39
N ARG A 148 -27.62 -4.26 -5.20
CA ARG A 148 -28.76 -4.99 -5.76
C ARG A 148 -28.66 -5.13 -7.29
N ARG A 149 -28.37 -4.04 -7.99
CA ARG A 149 -28.17 -4.07 -9.46
C ARG A 149 -27.00 -4.95 -9.86
N GLY A 150 -25.90 -4.90 -9.10
CA GLY A 150 -24.75 -5.78 -9.30
C GLY A 150 -25.12 -7.25 -9.18
N ASN A 151 -25.85 -7.62 -8.11
CA ASN A 151 -26.33 -9.00 -7.93
C ASN A 151 -27.27 -9.43 -9.06
N GLU A 152 -28.23 -8.57 -9.44
CA GLU A 152 -29.15 -8.84 -10.55
C GLU A 152 -28.39 -9.06 -11.87
N PHE A 153 -27.35 -8.27 -12.14
CA PHE A 153 -26.50 -8.43 -13.32
C PHE A 153 -25.67 -9.73 -13.26
N PHE A 154 -25.06 -10.02 -12.10
CA PHE A 154 -24.27 -11.24 -11.87
C PHE A 154 -25.12 -12.49 -12.12
N ASP A 155 -26.32 -12.54 -11.52
CA ASP A 155 -27.25 -13.67 -11.67
C ASP A 155 -27.72 -13.83 -13.12
N ALA A 156 -27.99 -12.72 -13.81
CA ALA A 156 -28.46 -12.73 -15.21
C ALA A 156 -27.38 -13.15 -16.22
N HIS A 157 -26.10 -12.94 -15.91
CA HIS A 157 -24.97 -13.21 -16.80
C HIS A 157 -24.06 -14.34 -16.30
N LEU A 158 -24.56 -15.18 -15.39
CA LEU A 158 -23.78 -16.24 -14.75
C LEU A 158 -23.10 -17.18 -15.78
N LEU A 159 -23.79 -17.53 -16.87
CA LEU A 159 -23.22 -18.36 -17.93
C LEU A 159 -22.08 -17.67 -18.68
N ASP A 160 -22.22 -16.38 -18.98
CA ASP A 160 -21.19 -15.60 -19.66
C ASP A 160 -19.96 -15.43 -18.74
N LEU A 161 -20.18 -15.23 -17.44
CA LEU A 161 -19.13 -15.14 -16.42
C LEU A 161 -18.35 -16.45 -16.27
N HIS A 162 -19.02 -17.61 -16.23
CA HIS A 162 -18.34 -18.91 -16.20
C HIS A 162 -17.59 -19.20 -17.49
N THR A 163 -18.16 -18.85 -18.65
CA THR A 163 -17.48 -19.02 -19.94
C THR A 163 -16.20 -18.19 -20.00
N LEU A 164 -16.24 -16.96 -19.48
CA LEU A 164 -15.06 -16.11 -19.35
C LEU A 164 -14.02 -16.72 -18.40
N ALA A 165 -14.45 -17.22 -17.24
CA ALA A 165 -13.58 -17.85 -16.25
C ALA A 165 -12.93 -19.15 -16.74
N ASP A 166 -13.63 -19.97 -17.53
CA ASP A 166 -13.08 -21.20 -18.11
C ASP A 166 -11.91 -20.92 -19.06
N SER A 167 -11.81 -19.70 -19.58
CA SER A 167 -10.75 -19.26 -20.49
C SER A 167 -9.57 -18.56 -19.80
N ASN A 168 -9.69 -18.19 -18.52
CA ASN A 168 -8.67 -17.41 -17.81
C ASN A 168 -8.66 -17.72 -16.30
N GLU A 169 -7.51 -18.17 -15.80
CA GLU A 169 -7.31 -18.55 -14.39
C GLU A 169 -7.57 -17.39 -13.40
N THR A 170 -7.21 -16.15 -13.76
CA THR A 170 -7.45 -14.97 -12.92
C THR A 170 -8.94 -14.74 -12.70
N TYR A 171 -9.75 -14.86 -13.75
CA TYR A 171 -11.21 -14.71 -13.66
C TYR A 171 -11.87 -15.88 -12.92
N GLN A 172 -11.35 -17.10 -13.07
CA GLN A 172 -11.77 -18.25 -12.28
C GLN A 172 -11.54 -18.01 -10.79
N ASN A 173 -10.37 -17.48 -10.42
CA ASN A 173 -10.05 -17.16 -9.03
C ASN A 173 -10.96 -16.04 -8.48
N LEU A 174 -11.33 -15.04 -9.29
CA LEU A 174 -12.28 -13.99 -8.86
C LEU A 174 -13.66 -14.55 -8.54
N LEU A 175 -14.17 -15.49 -9.36
CA LEU A 175 -15.42 -16.20 -9.04
C LEU A 175 -15.28 -16.99 -7.73
N GLY A 176 -14.15 -17.67 -7.52
CA GLY A 176 -13.86 -18.36 -6.27
C GLY A 176 -13.91 -17.44 -5.04
N VAL A 177 -13.38 -16.21 -5.16
CA VAL A 177 -13.48 -15.19 -4.09
C VAL A 177 -14.93 -14.79 -3.83
N ILE A 178 -15.72 -14.55 -4.88
CA ILE A 178 -17.13 -14.18 -4.78
C ILE A 178 -17.94 -15.29 -4.10
N ASP A 179 -17.74 -16.55 -4.50
CA ASP A 179 -18.45 -17.69 -3.93
C ASP A 179 -18.08 -17.89 -2.46
N PHE A 180 -16.77 -17.87 -2.15
CA PHE A 180 -16.27 -17.99 -0.79
C PHE A 180 -16.83 -16.91 0.15
N ILE A 181 -16.92 -15.67 -0.31
CA ILE A 181 -17.52 -14.58 0.45
C ILE A 181 -19.06 -14.73 0.51
N GLY A 182 -19.70 -15.09 -0.59
CA GLY A 182 -21.15 -15.23 -0.70
C GLY A 182 -21.72 -16.25 0.28
N GLU A 183 -21.06 -17.39 0.46
CA GLU A 183 -21.39 -18.39 1.47
C GLU A 183 -21.33 -17.81 2.90
N ARG A 184 -20.29 -17.02 3.21
CA ARG A 184 -20.13 -16.37 4.51
C ARG A 184 -21.18 -15.29 4.77
N LEU A 185 -21.47 -14.44 3.78
CA LEU A 185 -22.45 -13.36 3.91
C LEU A 185 -23.89 -13.88 4.10
N ARG A 186 -24.24 -15.04 3.51
CA ARG A 186 -25.55 -15.70 3.71
C ARG A 186 -25.79 -16.08 5.16
N VAL A 187 -24.77 -16.52 5.89
CA VAL A 187 -24.86 -16.89 7.32
C VAL A 187 -25.07 -15.64 8.20
N GLY A 188 -24.45 -14.50 7.85
CA GLY A 188 -24.55 -13.24 8.61
C GLY A 188 -25.86 -12.43 8.41
N HIS A 189 -26.54 -12.57 7.26
CA HIS A 189 -27.68 -11.72 6.89
C HIS A 189 -28.86 -11.77 7.88
N ARG A 190 -29.09 -12.93 8.51
CA ARG A 190 -30.16 -13.14 9.52
C ARG A 190 -29.89 -12.39 10.84
N ARG A 191 -28.63 -12.13 11.19
CA ARG A 191 -28.22 -11.41 12.41
C ARG A 191 -28.22 -9.88 12.18
N TYR A 192 -27.87 -9.45 10.98
CA TYR A 192 -27.79 -8.04 10.56
C TYR A 192 -29.15 -7.31 10.54
N ILE A 193 -30.20 -7.92 9.98
CA ILE A 193 -31.55 -7.32 9.97
C ILE A 193 -32.08 -7.12 11.39
N ARG A 194 -31.70 -7.99 12.34
CA ARG A 194 -32.06 -7.87 13.76
C ARG A 194 -31.29 -6.75 14.47
N ALA A 195 -30.02 -6.52 14.14
CA ALA A 195 -29.23 -5.38 14.66
C ALA A 195 -29.80 -4.02 14.22
N ARG A 196 -30.33 -3.93 12.99
CA ARG A 196 -31.02 -2.74 12.46
C ARG A 196 -32.26 -2.32 13.28
N ALA A 197 -32.90 -3.27 13.98
CA ALA A 197 -34.05 -2.97 14.84
C ALA A 197 -33.63 -2.35 16.18
N HIS A 198 -32.41 -2.62 16.65
CA HIS A 198 -31.93 -2.16 17.96
C HIS A 198 -31.33 -0.74 17.89
N ASP A 199 -30.64 -0.41 16.79
CA ASP A 199 -29.91 0.87 16.64
C ASP A 199 -30.81 2.09 16.38
N ARG A 200 -32.13 1.88 16.22
CA ARG A 200 -33.11 2.96 16.04
C ARG A 200 -33.47 3.69 17.34
N THR A 201 -32.92 3.27 18.48
CA THR A 201 -33.26 3.83 19.80
C THR A 201 -32.25 4.83 20.36
N LYS A 202 -31.16 5.14 19.65
CA LYS A 202 -30.24 6.22 20.05
C LYS A 202 -30.02 7.22 18.91
N HIS A 203 -30.64 8.39 19.11
CA HIS A 203 -30.50 9.68 18.41
C HIS A 203 -31.39 9.94 17.17
N VAL A 204 -32.48 10.67 17.45
CA VAL A 204 -33.40 11.37 16.53
C VAL A 204 -33.02 12.86 16.46
N VAL A 205 -31.75 13.17 16.18
CA VAL A 205 -31.23 14.53 15.96
C VAL A 205 -30.06 14.35 14.99
N ASP A 206 -30.02 14.78 13.72
CA ASP A 206 -30.77 15.77 12.97
C ASP A 206 -31.18 15.23 11.60
N ALA A 207 -32.42 15.52 11.24
CA ALA A 207 -32.96 15.38 9.90
C ALA A 207 -32.70 16.66 9.07
N VAL A 208 -31.46 17.10 8.87
CA VAL A 208 -31.14 18.15 7.87
C VAL A 208 -29.68 18.01 7.42
N ILE A 209 -29.36 17.16 6.43
CA ILE A 209 -28.33 17.43 5.41
C ILE A 209 -28.73 16.70 4.11
N GLN A 210 -29.87 17.07 3.52
CA GLN A 210 -30.08 16.91 2.09
C GLN A 210 -29.33 18.04 1.37
N SER A 211 -28.04 17.85 1.10
CA SER A 211 -27.22 18.55 0.06
C SER A 211 -25.69 18.44 0.28
N GLY A 212 -25.20 17.49 1.08
CA GLY A 212 -23.76 17.33 1.38
C GLY A 212 -23.11 16.03 0.89
N PHE A 213 -23.89 14.99 0.59
CA PHE A 213 -23.38 13.63 0.36
C PHE A 213 -22.62 13.41 -0.94
N VAL A 214 -22.65 14.37 -1.86
CA VAL A 214 -21.94 14.27 -3.16
C VAL A 214 -20.46 14.65 -3.03
N ARG A 215 -20.00 15.33 -1.96
CA ARG A 215 -18.57 15.73 -1.84
C ARG A 215 -17.63 14.68 -1.25
N ALA A 216 -18.12 13.71 -0.49
CA ALA A 216 -17.25 12.67 0.07
C ALA A 216 -16.65 11.75 -1.02
N VAL A 217 -17.37 11.57 -2.14
CA VAL A 217 -16.88 10.85 -3.32
C VAL A 217 -15.90 11.69 -4.15
N TYR A 218 -15.97 13.03 -4.07
CA TYR A 218 -15.01 13.92 -4.74
C TYR A 218 -13.73 14.18 -3.93
N ALA A 219 -13.65 13.74 -2.66
CA ALA A 219 -12.40 13.75 -1.90
C ALA A 219 -11.46 12.58 -2.26
N ILE A 220 -11.76 11.84 -3.32
CA ILE A 220 -10.91 10.77 -3.87
C ILE A 220 -9.76 11.34 -4.73
N GLN A 221 -9.72 12.66 -4.96
CA GLN A 221 -8.73 13.29 -5.86
C GLN A 221 -7.40 13.76 -5.23
N GLU A 222 -7.09 13.45 -3.97
CA GLU A 222 -5.82 13.88 -3.34
C GLU A 222 -4.95 12.78 -2.71
N TRP A 223 -5.27 11.50 -2.93
CA TRP A 223 -4.96 10.47 -1.94
C TRP A 223 -3.95 9.38 -2.32
N GLY A 224 -3.10 9.64 -3.31
CA GLY A 224 -2.08 8.68 -3.76
C GLY A 224 -0.75 8.70 -3.00
N GLY A 225 -0.68 9.01 -1.70
CA GLY A 225 0.64 9.22 -1.11
C GLY A 225 0.96 9.10 0.40
N ARG A 226 0.02 8.75 1.28
CA ARG A 226 0.27 8.88 2.71
C ARG A 226 0.61 7.54 3.41
N VAL A 227 1.92 7.32 3.58
CA VAL A 227 2.64 6.45 4.54
C VAL A 227 3.22 5.14 4.02
N VAL A 228 4.56 5.14 4.00
CA VAL A 228 5.46 4.01 3.76
C VAL A 228 6.39 3.90 4.99
N GLY A 229 6.41 2.76 5.70
CA GLY A 229 7.61 2.42 6.49
C GLY A 229 7.57 1.41 7.65
N ARG A 230 6.44 1.04 8.26
CA ARG A 230 6.51 0.24 9.54
C ARG A 230 5.58 -0.96 9.72
N VAL A 231 4.70 -1.24 8.78
CA VAL A 231 3.68 -2.29 8.90
C VAL A 231 4.22 -3.56 8.19
N SER A 232 4.40 -4.66 8.92
CA SER A 232 4.90 -5.95 8.41
C SER A 232 3.77 -6.97 8.39
N THR A 233 3.55 -7.69 7.29
CA THR A 233 2.50 -8.69 7.05
C THR A 233 2.87 -10.08 7.60
N SER A 234 3.91 -10.17 8.44
CA SER A 234 4.31 -11.38 9.16
C SER A 234 4.63 -11.00 10.61
N LEU A 235 3.92 -11.62 11.56
CA LEU A 235 4.04 -11.39 13.01
C LEU A 235 5.34 -11.96 13.61
N SER A 236 6.03 -12.87 12.89
CA SER A 236 7.27 -13.51 13.35
C SER A 236 8.53 -13.08 12.59
N HIS A 237 8.39 -12.30 11.52
CA HIS A 237 9.52 -11.85 10.71
C HIS A 237 10.13 -10.58 11.27
N VAL A 238 11.39 -10.66 11.69
CA VAL A 238 12.20 -9.48 12.02
C VAL A 238 13.11 -9.23 10.82
N PRO A 239 12.84 -8.19 10.02
CA PRO A 239 13.62 -7.91 8.82
C PRO A 239 15.02 -7.46 9.23
N GLN A 240 16.02 -8.14 8.69
CA GLN A 240 17.41 -7.87 9.01
C GLN A 240 18.29 -8.59 8.00
N LEU A 241 19.23 -7.86 7.38
CA LEU A 241 20.29 -8.47 6.60
C LEU A 241 21.14 -9.36 7.51
N PRO A 242 21.60 -10.54 7.04
CA PRO A 242 22.53 -11.36 7.81
C PRO A 242 23.79 -10.59 8.16
N VAL A 243 24.31 -10.77 9.38
CA VAL A 243 25.49 -10.04 9.88
C VAL A 243 26.68 -10.14 8.93
N THR A 244 26.90 -11.30 8.31
CA THR A 244 27.96 -11.51 7.31
C THR A 244 27.79 -10.60 6.10
N ILE A 245 26.56 -10.45 5.60
CA ILE A 245 26.23 -9.55 4.48
C ILE A 245 26.46 -8.09 4.89
N CYS A 246 26.06 -7.69 6.10
CA CYS A 246 26.33 -6.35 6.61
C CYS A 246 27.83 -6.03 6.64
N GLU A 247 28.65 -6.96 7.14
CA GLU A 247 30.10 -6.77 7.20
C GLU A 247 30.75 -6.73 5.81
N GLU A 248 30.32 -7.58 4.87
CA GLU A 248 30.77 -7.54 3.48
C GLU A 248 30.36 -6.22 2.79
N LEU A 249 29.12 -5.76 3.00
CA LEU A 249 28.65 -4.47 2.46
C LEU A 249 29.49 -3.30 2.96
N LYS A 250 29.83 -3.26 4.26
CA LYS A 250 30.68 -2.21 4.85
C LYS A 250 32.05 -2.10 4.17
N GLN A 251 32.58 -3.18 3.58
CA GLN A 251 33.87 -3.16 2.86
C GLN A 251 33.77 -2.60 1.43
N ILE A 252 32.58 -2.58 0.84
CA ILE A 252 32.40 -2.21 -0.58
C ILE A 252 31.69 -0.86 -0.79
N ILE A 253 30.87 -0.43 0.18
CA ILE A 253 30.12 0.83 0.11
C ILE A 253 31.05 2.04 0.20
N ARG A 254 30.70 3.12 -0.50
CA ARG A 254 31.45 4.38 -0.54
C ARG A 254 30.50 5.56 -0.38
N PRO A 255 30.91 6.66 0.28
CA PRO A 255 30.09 7.88 0.36
C PRO A 255 29.59 8.29 -1.04
N GLY A 256 28.31 8.62 -1.13
CA GLY A 256 27.60 8.86 -2.39
C GLY A 256 26.92 7.63 -2.99
N ASP A 257 27.12 6.43 -2.44
CA ASP A 257 26.31 5.29 -2.87
C ASP A 257 24.84 5.50 -2.47
N VAL A 258 23.95 4.97 -3.30
CA VAL A 258 22.50 4.92 -3.04
C VAL A 258 22.12 3.47 -2.79
N PHE A 259 21.45 3.21 -1.68
CA PHE A 259 20.92 1.90 -1.36
C PHE A 259 19.45 1.86 -1.72
N ILE A 260 19.06 0.84 -2.48
CA ILE A 260 17.69 0.55 -2.80
C ILE A 260 17.30 -0.67 -1.97
N THR A 261 16.36 -0.51 -1.05
CA THR A 261 16.05 -1.54 -0.03
C THR A 261 14.63 -2.06 -0.16
N ARG A 262 14.44 -3.29 0.27
CA ARG A 262 13.14 -3.93 0.41
C ARG A 262 13.06 -4.63 1.75
N LYS A 263 11.99 -4.38 2.47
CA LYS A 263 11.59 -5.14 3.66
C LYS A 263 10.53 -6.13 3.23
N GLU A 264 10.80 -7.41 3.36
CA GLU A 264 9.81 -8.45 3.10
C GLU A 264 8.64 -8.27 4.07
N PHE A 265 7.46 -8.60 3.56
CA PHE A 265 6.20 -8.42 4.28
C PHE A 265 5.91 -6.95 4.62
N ALA A 266 6.68 -5.94 4.21
CA ALA A 266 6.25 -4.56 4.43
C ALA A 266 4.98 -4.27 3.62
N ALA A 267 3.95 -3.74 4.28
CA ALA A 267 2.70 -3.34 3.62
C ALA A 267 2.94 -2.36 2.46
N THR A 268 4.03 -1.61 2.52
CA THR A 268 4.49 -0.66 1.50
C THR A 268 4.81 -1.29 0.15
N ASN A 269 5.19 -2.57 0.13
CA ASN A 269 5.48 -3.31 -1.09
C ASN A 269 4.21 -3.54 -1.93
N TYR A 270 3.03 -3.42 -1.31
CA TYR A 270 1.73 -3.56 -1.97
C TYR A 270 1.16 -2.22 -2.46
N PHE A 271 1.80 -1.09 -2.12
CA PHE A 271 1.35 0.26 -2.49
C PHE A 271 2.34 1.03 -3.39
N LEU A 272 3.61 0.62 -3.42
CA LEU A 272 4.62 1.23 -4.29
C LEU A 272 4.86 0.32 -5.51
N PRO A 273 4.87 0.87 -6.73
CA PRO A 273 5.10 0.06 -7.92
C PRO A 273 6.51 -0.53 -7.89
N GLY A 274 6.60 -1.85 -8.03
CA GLY A 274 7.86 -2.55 -8.19
C GLY A 274 8.30 -3.40 -6.99
N TYR A 275 9.32 -4.24 -7.20
CA TYR A 275 9.90 -5.07 -6.15
C TYR A 275 10.70 -4.23 -5.15
N TRP A 276 11.28 -3.12 -5.60
CA TRP A 276 12.21 -2.30 -4.82
C TRP A 276 11.58 -0.97 -4.40
N PRO A 277 11.03 -0.85 -3.18
CA PRO A 277 10.18 0.30 -2.80
C PRO A 277 10.92 1.54 -2.31
N HIS A 278 12.13 1.41 -1.75
CA HIS A 278 12.74 2.48 -0.94
C HIS A 278 14.16 2.81 -1.34
N ALA A 279 14.55 4.08 -1.17
CA ALA A 279 15.88 4.59 -1.49
C ALA A 279 16.52 5.30 -0.30
N VAL A 280 17.82 5.09 -0.11
CA VAL A 280 18.61 5.61 1.02
C VAL A 280 19.93 6.17 0.48
N PHE A 281 20.31 7.37 0.89
CA PHE A 281 21.55 8.03 0.44
C PHE A 281 22.66 7.81 1.48
N TYR A 282 23.76 7.13 1.11
CA TYR A 282 24.90 6.92 2.00
C TYR A 282 25.84 8.13 1.99
N ILE A 283 26.07 8.74 3.15
CA ILE A 283 26.85 9.97 3.30
C ILE A 283 28.24 9.75 3.91
N GLY A 284 28.63 8.49 4.14
CA GLY A 284 29.91 8.13 4.78
C GLY A 284 29.79 7.90 6.29
N ASP A 285 30.88 7.42 6.89
CA ASP A 285 31.04 7.21 8.33
C ASP A 285 29.93 6.37 8.99
N GLY A 286 29.35 5.42 8.25
CA GLY A 286 28.26 4.57 8.77
C GLY A 286 26.92 5.30 8.90
N GLU A 287 26.75 6.45 8.23
CA GLU A 287 25.54 7.25 8.27
C GLU A 287 24.89 7.39 6.90
N VAL A 288 23.56 7.51 6.92
CA VAL A 288 22.72 7.71 5.74
C VAL A 288 21.79 8.90 5.95
N VAL A 289 21.33 9.48 4.83
CA VAL A 289 20.19 10.39 4.79
C VAL A 289 19.06 9.71 4.04
N GLU A 290 17.89 9.66 4.66
CA GLU A 290 16.70 9.12 4.02
C GLU A 290 15.44 9.82 4.53
N ALA A 291 14.42 9.86 3.67
CA ALA A 291 13.08 10.30 4.02
C ALA A 291 12.22 9.08 4.34
N GLN A 292 11.67 9.04 5.56
CA GLN A 292 10.64 8.10 5.99
C GLN A 292 9.45 8.90 6.53
N ALA A 293 8.37 8.25 6.98
CA ALA A 293 7.18 8.95 7.49
C ALA A 293 7.45 10.00 8.58
N ASP A 294 8.55 9.90 9.31
CA ASP A 294 9.02 10.86 10.32
C ASP A 294 9.94 11.98 9.76
N GLY A 295 9.98 12.14 8.44
CA GLY A 295 10.72 13.15 7.70
C GLY A 295 12.10 12.68 7.20
N VAL A 296 12.82 13.62 6.60
CA VAL A 296 14.22 13.44 6.17
C VAL A 296 15.11 13.49 7.41
N ARG A 297 15.79 12.39 7.72
CA ARG A 297 16.71 12.35 8.86
C ARG A 297 18.02 11.67 8.51
N ARG A 298 19.01 11.98 9.33
CA ARG A 298 20.27 11.25 9.42
C ARG A 298 20.05 9.99 10.27
N ARG A 299 20.48 8.84 9.79
CA ARG A 299 20.35 7.55 10.47
C ARG A 299 21.65 6.76 10.36
N THR A 300 21.83 5.78 11.24
CA THR A 300 22.93 4.81 11.15
C THR A 300 22.64 3.79 10.04
N LEU A 301 23.65 2.99 9.66
CA LEU A 301 23.49 1.85 8.75
C LEU A 301 22.48 0.80 9.26
N ASP A 302 22.09 0.82 10.53
CA ASP A 302 21.06 -0.08 11.06
C ASP A 302 19.71 0.09 10.32
N SER A 303 19.42 1.29 9.82
CA SER A 303 18.19 1.56 9.07
C SER A 303 18.14 0.79 7.73
N PRO A 304 19.07 0.98 6.79
CA PRO A 304 19.09 0.18 5.56
C PRO A 304 19.41 -1.30 5.81
N PHE A 305 20.21 -1.63 6.83
CA PHE A 305 20.55 -3.04 7.13
C PHE A 305 19.43 -3.80 7.86
N GLY A 306 18.46 -3.11 8.46
CA GLY A 306 17.21 -3.68 8.99
C GLY A 306 16.19 -4.04 7.90
N ASN A 307 16.60 -4.19 6.64
CA ASN A 307 15.79 -4.64 5.52
C ASN A 307 16.20 -6.07 5.13
N ASP A 308 15.40 -6.73 4.30
CA ASP A 308 15.64 -8.13 3.89
C ASP A 308 16.43 -8.23 2.59
N ALA A 309 16.26 -7.25 1.70
CA ALA A 309 17.01 -7.16 0.47
C ALA A 309 17.57 -5.74 0.29
N ILE A 310 18.73 -5.66 -0.36
CA ILE A 310 19.42 -4.40 -0.65
C ILE A 310 20.14 -4.48 -1.99
N CYS A 311 20.02 -3.42 -2.79
CA CYS A 311 20.84 -3.17 -3.96
C CYS A 311 21.63 -1.88 -3.77
N VAL A 312 22.93 -1.90 -4.05
CA VAL A 312 23.81 -0.74 -3.98
C VAL A 312 24.11 -0.26 -5.40
N ILE A 313 23.76 1.00 -5.67
CA ILE A 313 24.09 1.69 -6.92
C ILE A 313 25.01 2.88 -6.61
N ARG A 314 25.94 3.18 -7.52
CA ARG A 314 26.99 4.19 -7.31
C ARG A 314 26.94 5.24 -8.42
N PRO A 315 26.96 6.55 -8.10
CA PRO A 315 26.93 7.58 -9.13
C PRO A 315 28.17 7.53 -10.00
N ASN A 316 27.98 7.69 -11.31
CA ASN A 316 29.08 7.82 -12.27
C ASN A 316 29.58 9.28 -12.32
N LEU A 317 30.09 9.77 -11.19
CA LEU A 317 30.52 11.16 -10.99
C LEU A 317 31.90 11.22 -10.32
N ASP A 318 32.60 12.33 -10.54
CA ASP A 318 33.88 12.60 -9.89
C ASP A 318 33.69 12.89 -8.40
N ALA A 319 34.72 12.61 -7.59
CA ALA A 319 34.66 12.74 -6.13
C ALA A 319 34.22 14.13 -5.63
N VAL A 320 34.60 15.20 -6.33
CA VAL A 320 34.19 16.57 -5.99
C VAL A 320 32.67 16.76 -6.12
N LEU A 321 32.08 16.23 -7.20
CA LEU A 321 30.65 16.31 -7.42
C LEU A 321 29.88 15.40 -6.45
N ILE A 322 30.45 14.26 -6.07
CA ILE A 322 29.88 13.38 -5.04
C ILE A 322 29.84 14.10 -3.68
N GLU A 323 30.91 14.80 -3.30
CA GLU A 323 30.93 15.56 -2.05
C GLU A 323 29.90 16.70 -2.04
N GLU A 324 29.70 17.36 -3.19
CA GLU A 324 28.62 18.33 -3.32
C GLU A 324 27.23 17.68 -3.19
N ALA A 325 27.02 16.51 -3.80
CA ALA A 325 25.77 15.76 -3.64
C ALA A 325 25.52 15.37 -2.17
N ILE A 326 26.56 14.93 -1.45
CA ILE A 326 26.49 14.63 0.00
C ILE A 326 26.09 15.88 0.78
N THR A 327 26.66 17.03 0.45
CA THR A 327 26.33 18.32 1.07
C THR A 327 24.86 18.70 0.83
N ARG A 328 24.38 18.51 -0.41
CA ARG A 328 22.96 18.73 -0.75
C ARG A 328 22.04 17.78 0.00
N ALA A 329 22.37 16.50 0.08
CA ALA A 329 21.61 15.51 0.86
C ALA A 329 21.49 15.92 2.34
N LYS A 330 22.61 16.31 2.96
CA LYS A 330 22.65 16.80 4.35
C LYS A 330 21.78 18.04 4.55
N SER A 331 21.71 18.96 3.57
CA SER A 331 20.88 20.17 3.64
C SER A 331 19.37 19.89 3.72
N HIS A 332 18.93 18.68 3.38
CA HIS A 332 17.53 18.28 3.41
C HIS A 332 17.09 17.69 4.75
N VAL A 333 18.03 17.38 5.65
CA VAL A 333 17.72 16.86 6.98
C VAL A 333 16.82 17.84 7.74
N GLY A 334 15.76 17.31 8.35
CA GLY A 334 14.75 18.08 9.07
C GLY A 334 13.53 18.46 8.23
N LYS A 335 13.57 18.29 6.90
CA LYS A 335 12.37 18.47 6.07
C LYS A 335 11.31 17.41 6.38
N PRO A 336 10.02 17.77 6.44
CA PRO A 336 8.94 16.81 6.56
C PRO A 336 8.88 15.86 5.35
N TYR A 337 8.26 14.71 5.54
CA TYR A 337 8.03 13.76 4.46
C TYR A 337 6.95 14.28 3.50
N ASP A 338 7.17 14.12 2.20
CA ASP A 338 6.15 14.47 1.21
C ASP A 338 5.18 13.32 0.96
N PHE A 339 4.11 13.31 1.73
CA PHE A 339 3.03 12.35 1.57
C PHE A 339 2.13 12.62 0.36
N ASP A 340 2.36 13.65 -0.44
CA ASP A 340 1.58 13.86 -1.68
C ASP A 340 2.34 13.37 -2.91
N PHE A 341 3.61 12.94 -2.75
CA PHE A 341 4.53 12.62 -3.85
C PHE A 341 4.54 13.71 -4.94
N ASP A 342 4.53 14.97 -4.53
CA ASP A 342 4.47 16.15 -5.40
C ASP A 342 5.86 16.78 -5.55
N PHE A 343 6.58 16.31 -6.58
CA PHE A 343 7.94 16.73 -6.89
C PHE A 343 8.05 18.21 -7.32
N THR A 344 6.93 18.93 -7.47
CA THR A 344 6.93 20.36 -7.79
C THR A 344 7.25 21.25 -6.58
N ARG A 345 7.20 20.70 -5.36
CA ARG A 345 7.48 21.41 -4.10
C ARG A 345 8.80 20.94 -3.49
N GLY A 346 9.53 21.83 -2.80
CA GLY A 346 10.88 21.53 -2.27
C GLY A 346 10.99 21.56 -0.74
N ASP A 347 9.89 21.86 -0.05
CA ASP A 347 9.80 22.02 1.40
C ASP A 347 9.51 20.70 2.15
N ARG A 348 9.08 19.66 1.43
CA ARG A 348 8.83 18.29 1.92
C ARG A 348 9.42 17.32 0.91
N LEU A 349 9.94 16.16 1.33
CA LEU A 349 10.60 15.23 0.42
C LEU A 349 10.21 13.77 0.63
N VAL A 350 10.16 13.00 -0.46
CA VAL A 350 10.18 11.53 -0.43
C VAL A 350 11.60 10.96 -0.53
N CYS A 351 11.74 9.65 -0.33
CA CYS A 351 13.05 8.98 -0.25
C CYS A 351 13.88 9.13 -1.53
N THR A 352 13.25 8.99 -2.69
CA THR A 352 13.88 9.17 -4.01
C THR A 352 14.15 10.64 -4.34
N GLU A 353 13.41 11.59 -3.76
CA GLU A 353 13.68 13.02 -3.93
C GLU A 353 14.96 13.46 -3.23
N VAL A 354 15.32 12.84 -2.10
CA VAL A 354 16.61 13.07 -1.48
C VAL A 354 17.74 12.74 -2.46
N VAL A 355 17.63 11.63 -3.19
CA VAL A 355 18.60 11.23 -4.23
C VAL A 355 18.55 12.18 -5.42
N TYR A 356 17.35 12.39 -5.99
CA TYR A 356 17.13 13.26 -7.15
C TYR A 356 17.67 14.67 -6.92
N ARG A 357 17.27 15.34 -5.85
CA ARG A 357 17.68 16.73 -5.57
C ARG A 357 19.16 16.86 -5.21
N SER A 358 19.77 15.77 -4.75
CA SER A 358 21.21 15.75 -4.47
C SER A 358 22.04 15.64 -5.74
N TYR A 359 21.59 14.87 -6.74
CA TYR A 359 22.37 14.61 -7.96
C TYR A 359 21.96 15.40 -9.20
N GLU A 360 20.71 15.87 -9.30
CA GLU A 360 20.21 16.60 -10.47
C GLU A 360 21.13 17.80 -10.81
N GLY A 361 21.52 17.88 -12.09
CA GLY A 361 22.40 18.91 -12.63
C GLY A 361 23.90 18.74 -12.35
N LEU A 362 24.30 17.86 -11.42
CA LEU A 362 25.72 17.62 -11.14
C LEU A 362 26.35 16.78 -12.25
N GLY A 363 27.46 17.27 -12.82
CA GLY A 363 28.17 16.56 -13.89
C GLY A 363 27.32 16.31 -15.15
N GLY A 364 26.28 17.13 -15.38
CA GLY A 364 25.32 16.92 -16.47
C GLY A 364 24.28 15.81 -16.20
N THR A 365 24.20 15.31 -14.97
CA THR A 365 23.18 14.33 -14.57
C THR A 365 21.78 14.90 -14.76
N THR A 366 20.92 14.14 -15.44
CA THR A 366 19.51 14.46 -15.64
C THR A 366 18.65 13.26 -15.26
N PHE A 367 17.61 13.51 -14.46
CA PHE A 367 16.62 12.49 -14.11
C PHE A 367 15.38 12.67 -14.96
N LYS A 368 14.96 11.59 -15.64
CA LYS A 368 13.66 11.56 -16.31
C LYS A 368 12.60 11.17 -15.31
N LEU A 369 11.84 12.15 -14.83
CA LEU A 369 10.65 11.90 -14.04
C LEU A 369 9.59 11.19 -14.92
N SER A 370 8.85 10.29 -14.29
CA SER A 370 7.76 9.56 -14.93
C SER A 370 6.43 9.95 -14.31
N ARG A 371 5.46 10.20 -15.18
CA ARG A 371 4.12 10.60 -14.75
C ARG A 371 3.33 9.38 -14.27
N ARG A 372 2.97 9.36 -12.98
CA ARG A 372 2.18 8.31 -12.34
C ARG A 372 1.01 8.96 -11.60
N ALA A 373 -0.20 8.44 -11.78
CA ALA A 373 -1.43 9.03 -11.22
C ALA A 373 -1.54 10.56 -11.45
N GLY A 374 -1.09 11.04 -12.62
CA GLY A 374 -1.16 12.46 -12.99
C GLY A 374 -0.05 13.36 -12.45
N ARG A 375 0.87 12.85 -11.60
CA ARG A 375 1.98 13.60 -10.98
C ARG A 375 3.34 13.15 -11.51
N GLU A 376 4.31 14.06 -11.58
CA GLU A 376 5.70 13.72 -11.89
C GLU A 376 6.35 13.05 -10.68
N THR A 377 6.95 11.87 -10.89
CA THR A 377 7.50 11.04 -9.80
C THR A 377 8.79 10.36 -10.23
N LEU A 378 9.60 9.97 -9.25
CA LEU A 378 10.74 9.07 -9.44
C LEU A 378 10.60 7.91 -8.45
N SER A 379 10.47 6.67 -8.93
CA SER A 379 10.44 5.49 -8.07
C SER A 379 11.85 4.98 -7.77
N ALA A 380 12.00 4.15 -6.74
CA ALA A 380 13.28 3.52 -6.45
C ALA A 380 13.70 2.53 -7.57
N GLU A 381 12.74 1.90 -8.24
CA GLU A 381 13.03 1.14 -9.47
C GLU A 381 13.47 2.01 -10.64
N ASP A 382 13.00 3.25 -10.78
CA ASP A 382 13.50 4.14 -11.83
C ASP A 382 15.01 4.37 -11.65
N LEU A 383 15.49 4.50 -10.41
CA LEU A 383 16.93 4.59 -10.09
C LEU A 383 17.67 3.30 -10.48
N LEU A 384 17.08 2.13 -10.25
CA LEU A 384 17.65 0.86 -10.70
C LEU A 384 17.65 0.74 -12.22
N ARG A 385 16.61 1.17 -12.93
CA ARG A 385 16.61 1.19 -14.41
C ARG A 385 17.68 2.13 -14.96
N MET A 386 17.91 3.26 -14.29
CA MET A 386 19.01 4.17 -14.64
C MET A 386 20.37 3.50 -14.42
N SER A 387 20.51 2.69 -13.37
CA SER A 387 21.74 1.94 -13.12
C SER A 387 21.95 0.77 -14.10
N MET A 388 20.88 0.10 -14.52
CA MET A 388 20.89 -0.96 -15.54
C MET A 388 21.34 -0.45 -16.91
N LYS A 389 21.00 0.80 -17.25
CA LYS A 389 21.48 1.47 -18.47
C LYS A 389 22.88 2.06 -18.33
N ASN A 390 23.45 2.02 -17.13
CA ASN A 390 24.76 2.58 -16.77
C ASN A 390 24.92 4.06 -17.17
N VAL A 391 23.85 4.85 -17.08
CA VAL A 391 23.86 6.28 -17.46
C VAL A 391 24.28 7.12 -16.26
N THR A 392 23.44 7.18 -15.23
CA THR A 392 23.67 8.02 -14.03
C THR A 392 24.35 7.25 -12.91
N PHE A 393 24.02 5.97 -12.78
CA PHE A 393 24.54 5.10 -11.75
C PHE A 393 25.17 3.86 -12.39
N GLY A 394 26.25 3.36 -11.81
CA GLY A 394 26.70 1.99 -11.96
C GLY A 394 26.09 1.10 -10.88
N GLN A 395 26.07 -0.21 -11.12
CA GLN A 395 25.63 -1.19 -10.13
C GLN A 395 26.85 -1.71 -9.36
N VAL A 396 26.74 -1.84 -8.03
CA VAL A 396 27.85 -2.28 -7.16
C VAL A 396 27.63 -3.69 -6.65
N ALA A 397 26.47 -3.92 -6.03
CA ALA A 397 26.15 -5.19 -5.37
C ALA A 397 24.64 -5.34 -5.18
N VAL A 398 24.16 -6.57 -5.14
CA VAL A 398 22.80 -6.89 -4.69
C VAL A 398 22.82 -8.07 -3.73
N PHE A 399 22.03 -7.97 -2.67
CA PHE A 399 21.65 -9.10 -1.84
C PHE A 399 20.13 -9.22 -1.88
N CYS A 400 19.65 -10.39 -2.32
CA CYS A 400 18.23 -10.73 -2.40
C CYS A 400 18.07 -12.18 -1.92
N PRO A 401 17.50 -12.40 -0.72
CA PRO A 401 17.50 -13.72 -0.07
C PRO A 401 16.70 -14.78 -0.86
N GLU A 402 15.74 -14.37 -1.67
CA GLU A 402 14.96 -15.25 -2.57
C GLU A 402 15.80 -15.81 -3.74
N ARG A 403 16.98 -15.21 -4.00
CA ARG A 403 17.85 -15.55 -5.13
C ARG A 403 19.18 -16.14 -4.68
N ALA A 404 19.79 -15.58 -3.64
CA ALA A 404 21.08 -16.04 -3.12
C ALA A 404 21.26 -15.70 -1.64
N ASN A 405 22.05 -16.53 -0.95
CA ASN A 405 22.46 -16.32 0.44
C ASN A 405 23.79 -15.55 0.59
N ARG A 406 24.25 -14.90 -0.49
CA ARG A 406 25.49 -14.11 -0.55
C ARG A 406 25.27 -12.84 -1.37
N ILE A 407 26.21 -11.88 -1.26
CA ILE A 407 26.23 -10.73 -2.16
C ILE A 407 26.54 -11.20 -3.59
N LEU A 408 25.76 -10.68 -4.54
CA LEU A 408 25.95 -10.88 -5.97
C LEU A 408 26.51 -9.60 -6.60
N THR A 409 27.39 -9.77 -7.58
CA THR A 409 28.01 -8.67 -8.33
C THR A 409 28.05 -9.02 -9.83
N ALA A 410 28.43 -8.05 -10.67
CA ALA A 410 28.57 -8.22 -12.12
C ALA A 410 27.34 -8.90 -12.77
N THR A 411 27.54 -9.97 -13.56
CA THR A 411 26.49 -10.64 -14.32
C THR A 411 25.40 -11.24 -13.42
N GLU A 412 25.77 -11.83 -12.28
CA GLU A 412 24.80 -12.45 -11.36
C GLU A 412 23.85 -11.40 -10.76
N MET A 413 24.36 -10.20 -10.49
CA MET A 413 23.54 -9.08 -10.05
C MET A 413 22.61 -8.58 -11.16
N ALA A 414 23.09 -8.52 -12.40
CA ALA A 414 22.27 -8.10 -13.53
C ALA A 414 21.05 -9.02 -13.73
N ASP A 415 21.22 -10.33 -13.56
CA ASP A 415 20.11 -11.31 -13.65
C ASP A 415 19.07 -11.11 -12.54
N VAL A 416 19.50 -10.80 -11.32
CA VAL A 416 18.59 -10.46 -10.23
C VAL A 416 17.83 -9.17 -10.52
N LEU A 417 18.51 -8.13 -10.99
CA LEU A 417 17.85 -6.86 -11.34
C LEU A 417 16.86 -7.04 -12.50
N LEU A 418 17.22 -7.79 -13.55
CA LEU A 418 16.32 -8.10 -14.67
C LEU A 418 15.07 -8.87 -14.24
N SER A 419 15.18 -9.77 -13.27
CA SER A 419 14.05 -10.58 -12.78
C SER A 419 13.20 -9.91 -11.71
N THR A 420 13.69 -8.84 -11.07
CA THR A 420 12.99 -8.15 -9.96
C THR A 420 12.50 -6.77 -10.33
N VAL A 421 13.16 -6.09 -11.27
CA VAL A 421 12.70 -4.80 -11.80
C VAL A 421 11.78 -5.10 -12.97
N ALA A 422 10.48 -4.84 -12.82
CA ALA A 422 9.50 -5.07 -13.88
C ALA A 422 9.92 -4.29 -15.16
N PRO A 423 9.75 -4.82 -16.38
CA PRO A 423 10.17 -4.17 -17.62
C PRO A 423 9.69 -2.72 -17.80
#